data_AF-A0A7X0U1D4-F1
#
_entry.id   AF-A0A7X0U1D4-F1
#
_cell.length_a   1.000
_cell.length_b   1.000
_cell.length_c   1.000
_cell.angle_alpha   90.00
_cell.angle_beta   90.00
_cell.angle_gamma   90.00
#
_symmetry.space_group_name_H-M   'P 1'
#
loop_
_entity.id
_entity.type
_entity.pdbx_description
1 polymer ?
#
loop_
_entity_poly.entity_id
_entity_poly.type
_entity_poly.pdbx_seq_one_letter_code
_entity_poly.pdbx_strand_id
1 'polypeptide(L)'
;MTDPQERAVLQADAADAEREAVLARHRVAPIGGVNLTVVLVGNRSSVRIVDIEPRVLTREPVSRGALLVSAGAGEAATIQVSADLDDRAPRFRMAEDPNVTYFRSKQIDLKRDERVTLSMTIEGDKAFYEFDLLTTVLADARAEQVVVKGPGGRPFRITGPAKTYRSSYHESPLGGWQPVPRKQVCADRPAAEGC
;
A
#
# COMPACT_ATOMS: atom_id res chain seq x y z
N MET A 1 9.36 -16.65 -6.33
CA MET A 1 9.20 -17.83 -5.46
C MET A 1 9.56 -19.08 -6.27
N THR A 2 10.61 -19.78 -5.88
CA THR A 2 11.13 -20.97 -6.60
C THR A 2 11.08 -22.24 -5.74
N ASP A 3 10.80 -22.11 -4.45
CA ASP A 3 10.69 -23.22 -3.50
C ASP A 3 9.39 -24.03 -3.72
N PRO A 4 9.45 -25.35 -3.95
CA PRO A 4 8.28 -26.22 -4.00
C PRO A 4 7.40 -26.19 -2.74
N GLN A 5 7.98 -26.07 -1.54
CA GLN A 5 7.21 -26.07 -0.29
C GLN A 5 6.38 -24.80 -0.15
N GLU A 6 6.97 -23.63 -0.44
CA GLU A 6 6.25 -22.36 -0.43
C GLU A 6 5.17 -22.31 -1.50
N ARG A 7 5.39 -22.95 -2.66
CA ARG A 7 4.35 -23.10 -3.69
C ARG A 7 3.16 -23.95 -3.22
N ALA A 8 3.40 -24.98 -2.41
CA ALA A 8 2.31 -25.77 -1.84
C ALA A 8 1.46 -24.94 -0.86
N VAL A 9 2.11 -24.09 -0.04
CA VAL A 9 1.43 -23.20 0.91
C VAL A 9 0.56 -22.13 0.21
N LEU A 10 0.89 -21.78 -1.04
CA LEU A 10 0.03 -20.87 -1.79
C LEU A 10 -1.26 -21.53 -2.30
N GLN A 11 -1.37 -22.86 -2.32
CA GLN A 11 -2.55 -23.58 -2.83
C GLN A 11 -3.73 -23.54 -1.82
N ALA A 12 -4.90 -23.99 -2.26
CA ALA A 12 -6.16 -23.89 -1.53
C ALA A 12 -6.13 -24.50 -0.12
N ASP A 13 -5.39 -25.61 0.05
CA ASP A 13 -5.46 -26.43 1.27
C ASP A 13 -4.65 -25.89 2.45
N ALA A 14 -3.85 -24.82 2.26
CA ALA A 14 -3.04 -24.23 3.32
C ALA A 14 -3.85 -23.26 4.20
N ALA A 15 -3.47 -23.18 5.48
CA ALA A 15 -4.09 -22.23 6.41
C ALA A 15 -3.72 -20.78 6.04
N ASP A 16 -4.68 -19.86 6.22
CA ASP A 16 -4.48 -18.44 5.86
C ASP A 16 -3.27 -17.81 6.54
N ALA A 17 -3.02 -18.14 7.81
CA ALA A 17 -1.85 -17.66 8.55
C ALA A 17 -0.51 -18.12 7.94
N GLU A 18 -0.44 -19.34 7.41
CA GLU A 18 0.76 -19.84 6.74
C GLU A 18 0.96 -19.14 5.40
N ARG A 19 -0.12 -18.91 4.66
CA ARG A 19 -0.12 -18.17 3.40
C ARG A 19 0.33 -16.73 3.62
N GLU A 20 -0.23 -16.04 4.61
CA GLU A 20 0.19 -14.69 5.01
C GLU A 20 1.66 -14.62 5.41
N ALA A 21 2.16 -15.63 6.15
CA ALA A 21 3.56 -15.69 6.53
C ALA A 21 4.49 -15.81 5.31
N VAL A 22 4.13 -16.65 4.32
CA VAL A 22 4.86 -16.76 3.05
C VAL A 22 4.82 -15.44 2.28
N LEU A 23 3.63 -14.86 2.09
CA LEU A 23 3.46 -13.58 1.38
C LEU A 23 4.27 -12.44 2.04
N ALA A 24 4.29 -12.40 3.37
CA ALA A 24 5.04 -11.41 4.11
C ALA A 24 6.56 -11.62 4.00
N ARG A 25 7.04 -12.87 4.01
CA ARG A 25 8.47 -13.19 3.79
C ARG A 25 8.95 -12.75 2.41
N HIS A 26 8.07 -12.86 1.41
CA HIS A 26 8.36 -12.44 0.03
C HIS A 26 8.09 -10.95 -0.25
N ARG A 27 7.85 -10.13 0.79
CA ARG A 27 7.59 -8.68 0.67
C ARG A 27 6.51 -8.39 -0.37
N VAL A 28 5.39 -9.12 -0.33
CA VAL A 28 4.26 -8.89 -1.25
C VAL A 28 3.88 -7.41 -1.27
N ALA A 29 3.62 -6.89 -2.48
CA ALA A 29 3.35 -5.48 -2.72
C ALA A 29 2.28 -5.35 -3.82
N PRO A 30 1.23 -4.53 -3.60
CA PRO A 30 0.33 -4.10 -4.66
C PRO A 30 1.08 -3.42 -5.81
N ILE A 31 0.52 -3.52 -7.01
CA ILE A 31 1.09 -2.92 -8.22
C ILE A 31 0.46 -1.55 -8.47
N GLY A 32 1.31 -0.54 -8.71
CA GLY A 32 0.94 0.83 -9.09
C GLY A 32 0.48 1.69 -7.91
N GLY A 33 -0.31 1.14 -6.99
CA GLY A 33 -0.74 1.89 -5.81
C GLY A 33 -1.50 1.08 -4.77
N VAL A 34 -1.82 1.73 -3.66
CA VAL A 34 -2.58 1.17 -2.55
C VAL A 34 -3.49 2.22 -1.93
N ASN A 35 -4.69 1.81 -1.54
CA ASN A 35 -5.56 2.63 -0.70
C ASN A 35 -5.32 2.27 0.77
N LEU A 36 -5.10 3.30 1.59
CA LEU A 36 -4.87 3.18 3.02
C LEU A 36 -6.03 3.85 3.76
N THR A 37 -6.56 3.13 4.75
CA THR A 37 -7.45 3.72 5.75
C THR A 37 -6.68 3.91 7.04
N VAL A 38 -6.49 5.18 7.44
CA VAL A 38 -5.82 5.54 8.69
C VAL A 38 -6.86 6.05 9.67
N VAL A 39 -6.96 5.39 10.82
CA VAL A 39 -7.84 5.84 11.93
C VAL A 39 -6.98 6.55 12.95
N LEU A 40 -7.25 7.84 13.12
CA LEU A 40 -6.59 8.73 14.07
C LEU A 40 -7.47 8.85 15.30
N VAL A 41 -6.89 8.68 16.48
CA VAL A 41 -7.61 8.76 17.76
C VAL A 41 -6.90 9.74 18.69
N GLY A 42 -7.63 10.73 19.19
CA GLY A 42 -7.08 11.68 20.16
C GLY A 42 -6.86 11.01 21.52
N ASN A 43 -5.62 10.89 21.96
CA ASN A 43 -5.27 10.30 23.26
C ASN A 43 -4.79 11.33 24.30
N ARG A 44 -4.91 12.63 24.00
CA ARG A 44 -4.59 13.74 24.91
C ARG A 44 -5.80 14.66 25.03
N SER A 45 -5.71 15.67 25.89
CA SER A 45 -6.78 16.68 26.05
C SER A 45 -7.09 17.41 24.73
N SER A 46 -6.05 17.71 23.94
CA SER A 46 -6.15 18.24 22.58
C SER A 46 -4.91 17.85 21.78
N VAL A 47 -5.10 17.40 20.55
CA VAL A 47 -4.03 17.13 19.59
C VAL A 47 -4.42 17.73 18.24
N ARG A 48 -3.49 18.43 17.60
CA ARG A 48 -3.64 18.94 16.25
C ARG A 48 -2.70 18.21 15.31
N ILE A 49 -3.24 17.60 14.27
CA ILE A 49 -2.45 17.01 13.19
C ILE A 49 -2.17 18.11 12.17
N VAL A 50 -0.89 18.40 11.96
CA VAL A 50 -0.44 19.48 11.07
C VAL A 50 0.12 18.99 9.75
N ASP A 51 0.62 17.75 9.70
CA ASP A 51 1.09 17.14 8.46
C ASP A 51 1.05 15.63 8.56
N ILE A 52 0.79 14.98 7.43
CA ILE A 52 1.03 13.56 7.22
C ILE A 52 1.72 13.45 5.87
N GLU A 53 2.84 12.75 5.80
CA GLU A 53 3.58 12.55 4.57
C GLU A 53 4.06 11.09 4.42
N PRO A 54 4.08 10.54 3.21
CA PRO A 54 4.80 9.29 2.96
C PRO A 54 6.30 9.53 3.08
N ARG A 55 6.98 8.69 3.87
CA ARG A 55 8.44 8.67 3.97
C ARG A 55 8.97 7.40 3.33
N VAL A 56 9.64 7.54 2.20
CA VAL A 56 10.28 6.43 1.50
C VAL A 56 11.48 5.95 2.32
N LEU A 57 11.42 4.68 2.74
CA LEU A 57 12.50 4.00 3.48
C LEU A 57 13.44 3.28 2.53
N THR A 58 12.91 2.71 1.45
CA THR A 58 13.68 1.97 0.45
C THR A 58 13.07 2.16 -0.92
N ARG A 59 13.95 2.31 -1.92
CA ARG A 59 13.62 2.39 -3.33
C ARG A 59 14.49 1.40 -4.10
N GLU A 60 13.86 0.37 -4.65
CA GLU A 60 14.51 -0.71 -5.40
C GLU A 60 13.95 -0.76 -6.82
N PRO A 61 14.63 -1.40 -7.80
CA PRO A 61 14.02 -1.66 -9.10
C PRO A 61 12.67 -2.38 -8.98
N VAL A 62 11.76 -2.11 -9.91
CA VAL A 62 10.44 -2.76 -9.97
C VAL A 62 10.54 -4.29 -9.80
N SER A 63 9.66 -4.86 -8.98
CA SER A 63 9.71 -6.29 -8.70
C SER A 63 9.31 -7.09 -9.95
N ARG A 64 10.22 -7.96 -10.41
CA ARG A 64 9.98 -8.91 -11.51
C ARG A 64 9.66 -10.32 -10.99
N GLY A 65 9.18 -10.42 -9.75
CA GLY A 65 8.96 -11.67 -9.03
C GLY A 65 7.74 -12.45 -9.54
N ALA A 66 6.90 -12.88 -8.60
CA ALA A 66 5.64 -13.53 -8.91
C ALA A 66 4.51 -12.48 -8.99
N LEU A 67 3.67 -12.58 -10.00
CA LEU A 67 2.43 -11.81 -10.10
C LEU A 67 1.28 -12.64 -9.52
N LEU A 68 0.52 -12.06 -8.61
CA LEU A 68 -0.70 -12.65 -8.03
C LEU A 68 -1.90 -11.81 -8.51
N VAL A 69 -2.81 -12.42 -9.26
CA VAL A 69 -4.01 -11.77 -9.81
C VAL A 69 -5.25 -12.26 -9.06
N SER A 70 -5.77 -11.44 -8.15
CA SER A 70 -7.00 -11.76 -7.43
C SER A 70 -8.23 -11.55 -8.31
N ALA A 71 -9.25 -12.38 -8.10
CA ALA A 71 -10.53 -12.28 -8.81
C ALA A 71 -11.40 -11.20 -8.14
N GLY A 72 -10.96 -9.93 -8.22
CA GLY A 72 -11.76 -8.74 -7.95
C GLY A 72 -12.30 -8.58 -6.52
N ALA A 73 -11.74 -7.58 -5.83
CA ALA A 73 -12.59 -6.63 -5.11
C ALA A 73 -12.12 -5.25 -5.55
N GLY A 74 -12.77 -4.71 -6.60
CA GLY A 74 -12.64 -3.31 -6.94
C GLY A 74 -13.23 -2.52 -5.78
N GLU A 75 -12.38 -2.11 -4.84
CA GLU A 75 -12.79 -1.14 -3.84
C GLU A 75 -12.98 0.18 -4.57
N ALA A 76 -14.22 0.68 -4.58
CA ALA A 76 -14.53 1.98 -5.14
C ALA A 76 -13.59 3.00 -4.50
N ALA A 77 -12.85 3.74 -5.33
CA ALA A 77 -11.85 4.68 -4.89
C ALA A 77 -12.52 5.77 -4.05
N THR A 78 -12.49 5.62 -2.73
CA THR A 78 -12.95 6.64 -1.80
C THR A 78 -11.75 7.55 -1.54
N ILE A 79 -11.26 8.24 -2.57
CA ILE A 79 -10.07 9.08 -2.44
C ILE A 79 -10.50 10.39 -1.78
N GLN A 80 -9.88 10.75 -0.65
CA GLN A 80 -9.94 12.13 -0.20
C GLN A 80 -8.62 12.88 -0.42
N VAL A 81 -7.49 12.17 -0.46
CA VAL A 81 -6.17 12.70 -0.83
C VAL A 81 -5.30 11.64 -1.50
N SER A 82 -4.33 12.05 -2.31
CA SER A 82 -3.36 11.14 -2.95
C SER A 82 -1.92 11.65 -2.86
N ALA A 83 -0.95 10.73 -2.89
CA ALA A 83 0.48 11.05 -2.97
C ALA A 83 1.20 10.09 -3.93
N ASP A 84 2.15 10.62 -4.70
CA ASP A 84 2.98 9.85 -5.62
C ASP A 84 4.38 9.66 -5.03
N LEU A 85 4.84 8.41 -4.87
CA LEU A 85 6.17 8.06 -4.36
C LEU A 85 7.27 8.25 -5.41
N ASP A 86 6.92 8.45 -6.68
CA ASP A 86 7.86 8.81 -7.73
C ASP A 86 8.33 10.27 -7.62
N ASP A 87 7.61 11.10 -6.87
CA ASP A 87 8.01 12.48 -6.54
C ASP A 87 9.20 12.49 -5.57
N ARG A 88 10.10 13.47 -5.72
CA ARG A 88 11.28 13.62 -4.85
C ARG A 88 10.90 13.88 -3.38
N ALA A 89 9.76 14.52 -3.16
CA ALA A 89 9.21 14.80 -1.84
C ALA A 89 7.70 14.53 -1.87
N PRO A 90 7.27 13.27 -1.67
CA PRO A 90 5.87 12.89 -1.73
C PRO A 90 5.04 13.68 -0.71
N ARG A 91 3.89 14.19 -1.14
CA ARG A 91 2.96 14.95 -0.30
C ARG A 91 1.54 14.57 -0.66
N PHE A 92 0.66 14.48 0.33
CA PHE A 92 -0.76 14.31 0.07
C PHE A 92 -1.34 15.58 -0.54
N ARG A 93 -1.96 15.42 -1.71
CA ARG A 93 -2.63 16.45 -2.49
C ARG A 93 -4.13 16.20 -2.48
N MET A 94 -4.91 17.27 -2.65
CA MET A 94 -6.36 17.17 -2.81
C MET A 94 -6.67 16.48 -4.14
N ALA A 95 -7.67 15.58 -4.16
CA ALA A 95 -8.10 14.94 -5.39
C ALA A 95 -8.66 15.94 -6.42
N GLU A 96 -9.33 16.99 -5.94
CA GLU A 96 -9.93 18.05 -6.77
C GLU A 96 -8.89 19.05 -7.32
N ASP A 97 -7.78 19.26 -6.61
CA ASP A 97 -6.67 20.12 -7.04
C ASP A 97 -5.32 19.51 -6.64
N PRO A 98 -4.63 18.82 -7.56
CA PRO A 98 -3.36 18.17 -7.27
C PRO A 98 -2.22 19.17 -6.98
N ASN A 99 -2.39 20.47 -7.22
CA ASN A 99 -1.37 21.46 -6.88
C ASN A 99 -1.42 21.88 -5.41
N VAL A 100 -2.49 21.53 -4.69
CA VAL A 100 -2.69 21.91 -3.29
C VAL A 100 -2.35 20.73 -2.38
N THR A 101 -1.30 20.91 -1.57
CA THR A 101 -1.00 19.99 -0.46
C THR A 101 -2.10 20.06 0.59
N TYR A 102 -2.71 18.92 0.90
CA TYR A 102 -3.87 18.83 1.79
C TYR A 102 -3.59 19.39 3.18
N PHE A 103 -2.52 18.94 3.82
CA PHE A 103 -2.23 19.34 5.20
C PHE A 103 -1.68 20.76 5.34
N ARG A 104 -1.34 21.42 4.22
CA ARG A 104 -1.02 22.84 4.23
C ARG A 104 -2.29 23.70 4.33
N SER A 105 -3.40 23.23 3.77
CA SER A 105 -4.69 23.95 3.78
C SER A 105 -5.65 23.47 4.86
N LYS A 106 -5.49 22.23 5.34
CA LYS A 106 -6.33 21.64 6.38
C LYS A 106 -5.50 21.11 7.54
N GLN A 107 -5.95 21.44 8.75
CA GLN A 107 -5.47 20.85 10.00
C GLN A 107 -6.61 20.04 10.61
N ILE A 108 -6.27 18.96 11.31
CA ILE A 108 -7.26 18.11 11.98
C ILE A 108 -7.05 18.25 13.48
N ASP A 109 -8.03 18.82 14.16
CA ASP A 109 -8.06 18.91 15.61
C ASP A 109 -8.82 17.70 16.17
N LEU A 110 -8.22 17.03 17.15
CA LEU A 110 -8.79 15.87 17.84
C LEU A 110 -8.82 16.12 19.33
N LYS A 111 -10.01 15.99 19.92
CA LYS A 111 -10.18 15.89 21.37
C LYS A 111 -9.89 14.47 21.85
N ARG A 112 -9.80 14.31 23.17
CA ARG A 112 -9.70 12.97 23.79
C ARG A 112 -10.84 12.07 23.30
N ASP A 113 -10.49 10.85 22.90
CA ASP A 113 -11.34 9.79 22.38
C ASP A 113 -12.06 10.11 21.05
N GLU A 114 -11.81 11.29 20.47
CA GLU A 114 -12.31 11.65 19.15
C GLU A 114 -11.59 10.83 18.08
N ARG A 115 -12.35 10.41 17.06
CA ARG A 115 -11.85 9.58 15.96
C ARG A 115 -12.08 10.29 14.64
N VAL A 116 -11.04 10.30 13.81
CA VAL A 116 -11.13 10.71 12.41
C VAL A 116 -10.53 9.60 11.56
N THR A 117 -11.25 9.24 10.50
CA THR A 117 -10.79 8.27 9.51
C THR A 117 -10.37 9.02 8.25
N LEU A 118 -9.16 8.74 7.76
CA LEU A 118 -8.65 9.25 6.50
C LEU A 118 -8.52 8.12 5.50
N SER A 119 -9.08 8.33 4.30
CA SER A 119 -8.86 7.47 3.14
C SER A 119 -7.83 8.12 2.22
N MET A 120 -6.69 7.46 2.04
CA MET A 120 -5.51 7.98 1.37
C MET A 120 -5.09 7.04 0.26
N THR A 121 -4.79 7.58 -0.92
CA THR A 121 -4.22 6.79 -2.03
C THR A 121 -2.74 7.08 -2.15
N ILE A 122 -1.93 6.03 -2.27
CA ILE A 122 -0.50 6.16 -2.53
C ILE A 122 -0.18 5.42 -3.81
N GLU A 123 0.48 6.12 -4.73
CA GLU A 123 0.83 5.65 -6.06
C GLU A 123 2.35 5.63 -6.23
N GLY A 124 2.83 4.84 -7.19
CA GLY A 124 4.24 4.79 -7.55
C GLY A 124 4.51 3.72 -8.60
N ASP A 125 4.97 4.17 -9.77
CA ASP A 125 5.08 3.33 -10.96
C ASP A 125 6.53 3.03 -11.36
N LYS A 126 7.52 3.78 -10.84
CA LYS A 126 8.92 3.65 -11.32
C LYS A 126 9.76 2.62 -10.58
N ALA A 127 9.34 2.17 -9.40
CA ALA A 127 10.17 1.35 -8.51
C ALA A 127 9.35 0.50 -7.54
N PHE A 128 10.03 -0.41 -6.86
CA PHE A 128 9.55 -0.98 -5.61
C PHE A 128 9.85 0.00 -4.48
N TYR A 129 8.85 0.27 -3.65
CA TYR A 129 8.94 1.19 -2.52
C TYR A 129 8.57 0.48 -1.22
N GLU A 130 9.40 0.65 -0.19
CA GLU A 130 8.96 0.51 1.21
C GLU A 130 8.85 1.90 1.83
N PHE A 131 7.76 2.15 2.53
CA PHE A 131 7.49 3.45 3.14
C PHE A 131 6.69 3.32 4.44
N ASP A 132 6.78 4.34 5.26
CA ASP A 132 5.90 4.59 6.40
C ASP A 132 5.23 5.97 6.25
N LEU A 133 4.24 6.27 7.09
CA LEU A 133 3.68 7.62 7.14
C LEU A 133 4.27 8.36 8.34
N LEU A 134 4.82 9.54 8.09
CA LEU A 134 5.30 10.43 9.13
C LEU A 134 4.21 11.47 9.40
N THR A 135 3.65 11.41 10.60
CA THR A 135 2.61 12.35 11.05
C THR A 135 3.25 13.35 12.00
N THR A 136 3.15 14.64 11.67
CA THR A 136 3.54 15.72 12.58
C THR A 136 2.31 16.17 13.36
N VAL A 137 2.42 16.19 14.68
CA VAL A 137 1.36 16.60 15.61
C VAL A 137 1.82 17.76 16.48
N LEU A 138 0.90 18.65 16.83
CA LEU A 138 1.06 19.64 17.88
C LEU A 138 0.21 19.20 19.08
N ALA A 139 0.87 19.01 20.22
CA ALA A 139 0.24 18.69 21.48
C ALA A 139 0.99 19.41 22.61
N ASP A 140 0.25 19.96 23.59
CA ASP A 140 0.83 20.63 24.75
C ASP A 140 1.89 21.70 24.38
N ALA A 141 1.61 22.46 23.31
CA ALA A 141 2.47 23.48 22.71
C ALA A 141 3.82 22.97 22.14
N ARG A 142 3.96 21.66 21.89
CA ARG A 142 5.15 21.06 21.28
C ARG A 142 4.81 20.33 19.99
N ALA A 143 5.74 20.38 19.05
CA ALA A 143 5.68 19.58 17.83
C ALA A 143 6.35 18.22 18.08
N GLU A 144 5.63 17.15 17.72
CA GLU A 144 6.11 15.77 17.81
C GLU A 144 5.87 15.06 16.48
N GLN A 145 6.72 14.08 16.17
CA GLN A 145 6.56 13.21 15.01
C GLN A 145 6.15 11.81 15.45
N VAL A 146 5.11 11.28 14.81
CA VAL A 146 4.58 9.95 15.03
C VAL A 146 4.70 9.16 13.73
N VAL A 147 5.27 7.96 13.81
CA VAL A 147 5.41 7.08 12.64
C VAL A 147 4.25 6.09 12.62
N VAL A 148 3.47 6.11 11.55
CA VAL A 148 2.44 5.11 11.28
C VAL A 148 3.03 4.06 10.35
N LYS A 149 3.13 2.83 10.85
CA LYS A 149 3.60 1.66 10.11
C LYS A 149 2.42 0.88 9.55
N GLY A 150 2.68 0.06 8.54
CA GLY A 150 1.71 -0.87 7.99
C GLY A 150 1.40 -2.05 8.91
N PRO A 151 0.52 -2.95 8.45
CA PRO A 151 0.06 -4.11 9.21
C PRO A 151 1.21 -4.96 9.76
N GLY A 152 1.09 -5.36 11.03
CA GLY A 152 2.12 -6.12 11.74
C GLY A 152 3.40 -5.32 12.05
N GLY A 153 3.33 -3.98 12.04
CA GLY A 153 4.45 -3.10 12.37
C GLY A 153 5.54 -3.02 11.29
N ARG A 154 5.23 -3.48 10.08
CA ARG A 154 6.13 -3.48 8.92
C ARG A 154 5.89 -2.24 8.05
N PRO A 155 6.86 -1.81 7.23
CA PRO A 155 6.61 -0.78 6.22
C PRO A 155 5.46 -1.18 5.28
N PHE A 156 4.74 -0.18 4.79
CA PHE A 156 3.89 -0.34 3.62
C PHE A 156 4.75 -0.60 2.39
N ARG A 157 4.15 -1.23 1.38
CA ARG A 157 4.83 -1.62 0.16
C ARG A 157 3.96 -1.32 -1.05
N ILE A 158 4.58 -0.85 -2.12
CA ILE A 158 4.03 -0.86 -3.47
C ILE A 158 5.15 -1.18 -4.46
N THR A 159 4.82 -1.68 -5.64
CA THR A 159 5.76 -1.77 -6.76
C THR A 159 5.13 -1.22 -8.02
N GLY A 160 5.92 -0.53 -8.81
CA GLY A 160 5.54 -0.23 -10.18
C GLY A 160 5.32 -1.50 -11.01
N PRO A 161 4.55 -1.40 -12.12
CA PRO A 161 4.35 -2.51 -13.03
C PRO A 161 5.69 -2.91 -13.67
N ALA A 162 5.98 -4.21 -13.69
CA ALA A 162 7.14 -4.75 -14.37
C ALA A 162 6.81 -5.23 -15.77
N LYS A 163 7.71 -4.94 -16.73
CA LYS A 163 7.67 -5.43 -18.13
C LYS A 163 7.53 -6.94 -18.28
N THR A 164 7.96 -7.71 -17.27
CA THR A 164 7.86 -9.17 -17.25
C THR A 164 7.88 -9.66 -15.81
N TYR A 165 7.07 -10.67 -15.51
CA TYR A 165 7.10 -11.39 -14.24
C TYR A 165 7.66 -12.79 -14.47
N ARG A 166 8.40 -13.32 -13.49
CA ARG A 166 8.99 -14.67 -13.55
C ARG A 166 7.95 -15.78 -13.48
N SER A 167 6.82 -15.52 -12.83
CA SER A 167 5.72 -16.46 -12.68
C SER A 167 4.43 -15.69 -12.40
N SER A 168 3.29 -16.26 -12.77
CA SER A 168 1.98 -15.64 -12.53
C SER A 168 1.01 -16.65 -11.95
N TYR A 169 0.13 -16.19 -11.08
CA TYR A 169 -0.88 -17.00 -10.41
C TYR A 169 -2.21 -16.27 -10.40
N HIS A 170 -3.30 -17.00 -10.58
CA HIS A 170 -4.65 -16.50 -10.34
C HIS A 170 -5.17 -17.05 -9.04
N GLU A 171 -6.00 -16.27 -8.37
CA GLU A 171 -6.76 -16.74 -7.24
C GLU A 171 -7.79 -17.79 -7.71
N SER A 172 -7.80 -18.95 -7.05
CA SER A 172 -8.76 -20.00 -7.34
C SER A 172 -10.10 -19.71 -6.64
N PRO A 173 -11.25 -20.03 -7.27
CA PRO A 173 -12.54 -19.97 -6.60
C PRO A 173 -12.64 -20.84 -5.34
N LEU A 174 -11.76 -21.85 -5.22
CA LEU A 174 -11.67 -22.74 -4.05
C LEU A 174 -10.70 -22.22 -2.98
N GLY A 175 -10.16 -21.01 -3.16
CA GLY A 175 -9.12 -20.42 -2.30
C GLY A 175 -7.70 -20.71 -2.79
N GLY A 176 -6.76 -19.87 -2.37
CA GLY A 176 -5.35 -19.97 -2.74
C GLY A 176 -5.06 -19.56 -4.19
N TRP A 177 -3.82 -19.81 -4.62
CA TRP A 177 -3.23 -19.32 -5.87
C TRP A 177 -2.82 -20.46 -6.78
N GLN A 178 -3.31 -20.44 -8.01
CA GLN A 178 -2.99 -21.43 -9.04
C GLN A 178 -2.09 -20.83 -10.12
N PRO A 179 -0.99 -21.50 -10.51
CA PRO A 179 -0.11 -20.99 -11.55
C PRO A 179 -0.83 -20.93 -12.89
N VAL A 180 -0.62 -19.85 -13.63
CA VAL A 180 -1.21 -19.66 -14.95
C VAL A 180 -0.14 -19.40 -16.02
N PRO A 181 -0.33 -19.87 -17.26
CA PRO A 181 0.55 -19.53 -18.36
C PRO A 181 0.52 -18.03 -18.63
N ARG A 182 1.68 -17.46 -18.99
CA ARG A 182 1.83 -16.03 -19.29
C ARG A 182 0.82 -15.49 -20.32
N LYS A 183 0.47 -16.30 -21.32
CA LYS A 183 -0.51 -15.92 -22.36
C LYS A 183 -1.91 -15.64 -21.78
N GLN A 184 -2.29 -16.33 -20.71
CA GLN A 184 -3.60 -16.20 -20.09
C GLN A 184 -3.69 -14.92 -19.24
N VAL A 185 -2.63 -14.60 -18.50
CA VAL A 185 -2.48 -13.35 -17.72
C VAL A 185 -2.64 -12.11 -18.61
N CYS A 186 -2.09 -12.19 -19.83
CA CYS A 186 -2.15 -11.09 -20.79
C CYS A 186 -3.54 -10.78 -21.33
N ALA A 187 -4.43 -11.78 -21.36
CA ALA A 187 -5.82 -11.55 -21.71
C ALA A 187 -6.58 -10.81 -20.59
N ASP A 188 -6.20 -11.04 -19.33
CA ASP A 188 -6.95 -10.57 -18.16
C ASP A 188 -6.44 -9.23 -17.58
N ARG A 189 -5.19 -8.84 -17.85
CA ARG A 189 -4.55 -7.59 -17.39
C ARG A 189 -3.68 -6.94 -18.49
N PRO A 190 -4.28 -6.27 -19.50
CA PRO A 190 -3.52 -5.65 -20.59
C PRO A 190 -2.60 -4.50 -20.14
N ALA A 191 -2.83 -3.91 -18.96
CA ALA A 191 -1.99 -2.86 -18.38
C ALA A 191 -0.74 -3.36 -17.64
N ALA A 192 -0.59 -4.68 -17.44
CA ALA A 192 0.66 -5.25 -16.97
C ALA A 192 1.59 -5.44 -18.18
N GLU A 193 2.37 -4.40 -18.53
CA GLU A 193 3.26 -4.46 -19.70
C GLU A 193 4.19 -5.69 -19.59
N GLY A 194 4.32 -6.43 -20.70
CA GLY A 194 4.81 -7.81 -20.72
C GLY A 194 3.87 -8.80 -21.41
N CYS A 195 2.72 -8.31 -21.80
CA CYS A 195 2.23 -8.41 -23.17
C CYS A 195 2.98 -7.35 -24.01
#